data_AF-A0A0H4B7M5-F1
#
_entry.id   AF-A0A0H4B7M5-F1
#
_cell.length_a   1.000
_cell.length_b   1.000
_cell.length_c   1.000
_cell.angle_alpha   90.00
_cell.angle_beta   90.00
_cell.angle_gamma   90.00
#
_symmetry.space_group_name_H-M   'P 1'
#
loop_
_entity.id
_entity.type
_entity.pdbx_description
1 polymer ?
#
loop_
_entity_poly.entity_id
_entity_poly.type
_entity_poly.pdbx_seq_one_letter_code
_entity_poly.pdbx_strand_id
1 'polypeptide(L)'
;MAAGLSATITSACTSQSQAVPTDQDVSRALVDDVVLPSYKELVGRTERLNQALQALVNNPNPINLKKARDEWKQARDTWETTET
;
A
#
# COMPACT_ATOMS: atom_id res chain seq x y z
N MET A 1 25.21 53.01 13.23
CA MET A 1 25.36 51.75 13.98
C MET A 1 24.06 50.97 13.87
N ALA A 2 24.10 49.77 13.29
CA ALA A 2 23.21 48.65 13.61
C ALA A 2 23.79 47.40 12.94
N ALA A 3 24.52 46.60 13.72
CA ALA A 3 24.87 45.21 13.41
C ALA A 3 23.56 44.42 13.26
N GLY A 4 23.40 43.54 12.27
CA GLY A 4 24.03 42.23 12.24
C GLY A 4 23.00 41.18 12.67
N LEU A 5 22.42 40.46 11.71
CA LEU A 5 21.59 39.27 11.97
C LEU A 5 22.15 38.11 11.15
N SER A 6 23.23 37.50 11.64
CA SER A 6 23.71 36.20 11.16
C SER A 6 22.91 35.11 11.87
N ALA A 7 21.91 34.56 11.19
CA ALA A 7 21.24 33.35 11.65
C ALA A 7 22.18 32.16 11.45
N THR A 8 22.63 31.57 12.55
CA THR A 8 23.45 30.35 12.58
C THR A 8 22.63 29.15 12.12
N ILE A 9 22.83 28.72 10.86
CA ILE A 9 22.34 27.46 10.33
C ILE A 9 23.40 26.39 10.61
N THR A 10 23.55 25.95 11.86
CA THR A 10 24.55 24.92 12.22
C THR A 10 23.99 23.71 12.95
N SER A 11 22.66 23.55 13.04
CA SER A 11 22.08 22.40 13.78
C SER A 11 21.49 21.29 12.91
N ALA A 12 21.75 21.27 11.59
CA ALA A 12 21.23 20.21 10.70
C ALA A 12 22.10 18.92 10.68
N CYS A 13 23.29 18.93 11.29
CA CYS A 13 24.19 17.78 11.35
C CYS A 13 24.26 17.13 12.74
N THR A 14 23.19 17.23 13.54
CA THR A 14 23.03 16.27 14.64
C THR A 14 22.69 14.94 13.99
N SER A 15 23.68 14.05 13.87
CA SER A 15 23.43 12.64 13.55
C SER A 15 22.39 12.13 14.52
N GLN A 16 21.13 12.06 14.08
CA GLN A 16 20.10 11.35 14.79
C GLN A 16 20.57 9.91 14.80
N SER A 17 21.19 9.50 15.91
CA SER A 17 21.51 8.11 16.18
C SER A 17 20.16 7.41 16.36
N GLN A 18 19.53 7.04 15.26
CA GLN A 18 18.39 6.15 15.28
C GLN A 18 18.88 4.86 15.91
N ALA A 19 18.21 4.41 16.98
CA ALA A 19 18.47 3.11 17.54
C ALA A 19 18.30 2.06 16.42
N VAL A 20 19.24 1.14 16.32
CA VAL A 20 19.15 0.03 15.35
C VAL A 20 17.88 -0.77 15.70
N PRO A 21 16.96 -0.99 14.76
CA PRO A 21 15.77 -1.79 15.01
C PRO A 21 16.13 -3.20 15.48
N THR A 22 15.39 -3.71 16.45
CA THR A 22 15.50 -5.13 16.82
C THR A 22 14.77 -6.01 15.82
N ASP A 23 15.04 -7.31 15.81
CA ASP A 23 14.30 -8.28 14.99
C ASP A 23 12.80 -8.25 15.30
N GLN A 24 12.42 -7.97 16.55
CA GLN A 24 11.03 -7.82 16.96
C GLN A 24 10.39 -6.56 16.37
N ASP A 25 11.12 -5.45 16.32
CA ASP A 25 10.63 -4.20 15.69
C ASP A 25 10.42 -4.41 14.19
N VAL A 26 11.36 -5.08 13.51
CA VAL A 26 11.25 -5.42 12.10
C VAL A 26 10.07 -6.36 11.84
N SER A 27 9.93 -7.42 12.65
CA SER A 27 8.83 -8.39 12.49
C SER A 27 7.47 -7.74 12.71
N ARG A 28 7.35 -6.85 13.70
CA ARG A 28 6.11 -6.10 13.95
C ARG A 28 5.79 -5.19 12.77
N ALA A 29 6.76 -4.40 12.30
CA ALA A 29 6.56 -3.52 11.14
C ALA A 29 6.17 -4.31 9.88
N LEU A 30 6.81 -5.46 9.62
CA LEU A 30 6.44 -6.33 8.50
C LEU A 30 4.97 -6.77 8.59
N VAL A 31 4.52 -7.21 9.77
CA VAL A 31 3.14 -7.67 9.95
C VAL A 31 2.15 -6.51 9.82
N ASP A 32 2.40 -5.42 10.54
CA ASP A 32 1.44 -4.32 10.71
C ASP A 32 1.36 -3.42 9.46
N ASP A 33 2.50 -3.21 8.77
CA ASP A 33 2.59 -2.25 7.68
C ASP A 33 2.56 -2.90 6.29
N VAL A 34 2.87 -4.20 6.18
CA VAL A 34 2.91 -4.91 4.88
C VAL A 34 1.88 -6.03 4.84
N VAL A 35 1.97 -7.01 5.74
CA VAL A 35 1.17 -8.24 5.62
C VAL A 35 -0.32 -7.96 5.79
N LEU A 36 -0.72 -7.36 6.92
CA LEU A 36 -2.12 -7.09 7.21
C LEU A 36 -2.76 -6.11 6.20
N PRO A 37 -2.12 -5.00 5.81
CA PRO A 37 -2.64 -4.11 4.77
C PRO A 37 -2.79 -4.80 3.41
N SER A 38 -1.81 -5.60 2.97
CA SER A 38 -1.87 -6.30 1.67
C SER A 38 -3.02 -7.30 1.61
N TYR A 39 -3.24 -8.08 2.68
CA TYR A 39 -4.40 -8.99 2.73
C TYR A 39 -5.73 -8.25 2.80
N LYS A 40 -5.80 -7.11 3.48
CA LYS A 40 -6.99 -6.26 3.49
C LYS A 40 -7.30 -5.71 2.10
N GLU A 41 -6.28 -5.27 1.36
CA GLU A 41 -6.46 -4.85 -0.03
C GLU A 41 -6.96 -6.00 -0.91
N LEU A 42 -6.37 -7.18 -0.78
CA LEU A 42 -6.77 -8.37 -1.54
C LEU A 42 -8.26 -8.70 -1.32
N VAL A 43 -8.74 -8.64 -0.07
CA VAL A 43 -10.18 -8.81 0.23
C VAL A 43 -11.00 -7.76 -0.53
N GLY A 44 -10.61 -6.49 -0.46
CA GLY A 44 -11.31 -5.42 -1.17
C GLY A 44 -11.33 -5.60 -2.70
N ARG A 45 -10.24 -6.10 -3.30
CA ARG A 45 -10.18 -6.38 -4.75
C ARG A 45 -11.01 -7.59 -5.13
N THR A 46 -11.01 -8.65 -4.33
CA THR A 46 -11.80 -9.85 -4.59
C THR A 46 -13.31 -9.60 -4.41
N GLU A 47 -13.72 -8.73 -3.48
CA GLU A 47 -15.10 -8.25 -3.39
C GLU A 47 -15.55 -7.49 -4.65
N ARG A 48 -14.71 -6.59 -5.19
CA ARG A 48 -14.99 -5.87 -6.44
C ARG A 48 -15.08 -6.81 -7.64
N LEU A 49 -14.17 -7.79 -7.72
CA LEU A 49 -14.23 -8.85 -8.73
C LEU A 49 -15.56 -9.61 -8.63
N ASN A 50 -15.96 -10.03 -7.42
CA ASN A 50 -17.23 -10.72 -7.24
C ASN A 50 -18.41 -9.87 -7.72
N GLN A 51 -18.46 -8.58 -7.36
CA GLN A 51 -19.50 -7.66 -7.84
C GLN A 51 -19.52 -7.54 -9.37
N ALA A 52 -18.35 -7.44 -10.01
CA ALA A 52 -18.25 -7.38 -11.48
C ALA A 52 -18.71 -8.68 -12.15
N LEU A 53 -18.40 -9.83 -11.57
CA LEU A 53 -18.87 -11.13 -12.04
C LEU A 53 -20.40 -11.25 -11.89
N GLN A 54 -20.97 -10.82 -10.77
CA GLN A 54 -22.44 -10.79 -10.60
C GLN A 54 -23.12 -9.89 -11.64
N ALA A 55 -22.53 -8.72 -11.94
CA ALA A 55 -23.04 -7.84 -12.99
C ALA A 55 -22.99 -8.50 -14.39
N LEU A 56 -21.93 -9.25 -14.69
CA LEU A 56 -21.81 -10.03 -15.92
C LEU A 56 -22.85 -11.15 -16.01
N VAL A 57 -23.07 -11.89 -14.92
CA VAL A 57 -24.08 -12.96 -14.86
C VAL A 57 -25.49 -12.40 -15.07
N ASN A 58 -25.81 -11.30 -14.39
CA ASN A 58 -27.15 -10.69 -14.46
C ASN A 58 -27.44 -9.98 -15.78
N ASN A 59 -26.42 -9.42 -16.44
CA ASN A 59 -26.55 -8.74 -17.72
C ASN A 59 -25.34 -9.05 -18.61
N PRO A 60 -25.37 -10.17 -19.36
CA PRO A 60 -24.26 -10.57 -20.21
C PRO A 60 -24.09 -9.64 -21.40
N ASN A 61 -23.02 -8.84 -21.37
CA ASN A 61 -22.64 -7.98 -22.49
C ASN A 61 -21.12 -7.72 -22.49
N PRO A 62 -20.55 -7.23 -23.61
CA PRO A 62 -19.11 -7.01 -23.73
C PRO A 62 -18.52 -6.04 -22.68
N ILE A 63 -19.29 -5.05 -22.24
CA ILE A 63 -18.85 -4.06 -21.25
C ILE A 63 -18.68 -4.73 -19.88
N ASN A 64 -19.67 -5.52 -19.45
CA ASN A 64 -19.60 -6.25 -18.19
C ASN A 64 -18.51 -7.33 -18.21
N LEU A 65 -18.29 -7.99 -19.36
CA LEU A 65 -17.21 -8.95 -19.51
C LEU A 65 -15.84 -8.28 -19.39
N LYS A 66 -15.65 -7.12 -20.00
CA LYS A 66 -14.43 -6.33 -19.86
C LYS A 66 -14.20 -5.94 -18.40
N LYS A 67 -15.23 -5.44 -17.71
CA LYS A 67 -15.15 -5.06 -16.30
C LYS A 67 -14.72 -6.23 -15.41
N ALA A 68 -15.33 -7.41 -15.57
CA ALA A 68 -14.94 -8.61 -14.82
C ALA A 68 -13.47 -9.01 -15.08
N ARG A 69 -13.00 -8.93 -16.32
CA ARG A 69 -11.60 -9.20 -16.67
C ARG A 69 -10.63 -8.19 -16.05
N ASP A 70 -10.99 -6.92 -16.04
CA ASP A 70 -10.16 -5.87 -15.46
C ASP A 70 -10.05 -6.05 -13.94
N GLU A 71 -11.16 -6.28 -13.24
CA GLU A 71 -11.14 -6.55 -11.79
C GLU A 71 -10.40 -7.85 -11.46
N TRP A 72 -10.46 -8.87 -12.33
CA TRP A 72 -9.69 -10.11 -12.13
C TRP A 72 -8.19 -9.85 -12.15
N LYS A 73 -7.71 -9.05 -13.11
CA LYS A 73 -6.29 -8.68 -13.19
C LYS A 73 -5.88 -7.91 -11.94
N GLN A 74 -6.68 -6.94 -11.51
CA GLN A 74 -6.40 -6.16 -10.30
C GLN A 74 -6.33 -7.04 -9.05
N ALA A 75 -7.25 -7.99 -8.89
CA ALA A 75 -7.20 -8.93 -7.77
C ALA A 75 -5.97 -9.85 -7.84
N ARG A 76 -5.59 -10.29 -9.06
CA ARG A 76 -4.38 -11.10 -9.26
C ARG A 76 -3.10 -10.33 -8.94
N ASP A 77 -2.96 -9.10 -9.41
CA ASP A 77 -1.79 -8.26 -9.13
C ASP A 77 -1.60 -8.04 -7.61
N THR A 78 -2.70 -7.79 -6.89
CA THR A 78 -2.66 -7.70 -5.43
C THR A 78 -2.29 -9.03 -4.77
N TRP A 79 -2.81 -10.17 -5.26
CA TRP A 79 -2.41 -11.49 -4.75
C TRP A 79 -0.92 -11.74 -4.92
N GLU A 80 -0.33 -11.44 -6.07
CA GLU A 80 1.12 -11.62 -6.29
C GLU A 80 1.96 -10.83 -5.27
N THR A 81 1.48 -9.64 -4.89
CA THR A 81 2.14 -8.79 -3.88
C THR A 81 2.11 -9.45 -2.49
N THR A 82 1.14 -10.32 -2.20
CA THR A 82 1.08 -11.06 -0.92
C THR A 82 2.02 -12.27 -0.87
N GLU A 83 2.51 -12.75 -2.02
CA GLU A 83 3.44 -13.88 -2.11
C GLU A 83 4.91 -13.45 -1.97
N THR A 84 5.18 -12.15 -1.79
CA THR A 84 6.52 -11.55 -1.70
C THR A 84 6.86 -11.18 -0.27
#